data_AF-A0A5C7PU52-F1
#
_entry.id   AF-A0A5C7PU52-F1
#
_cell.length_a   1.000
_cell.length_b   1.000
_cell.length_c   1.000
_cell.angle_alpha   90.00
_cell.angle_beta   90.00
_cell.angle_gamma   90.00
#
_symmetry.space_group_name_H-M   'P 1'
#
loop_
_entity.id
_entity.type
_entity.pdbx_description
1 polymer ?
#
loop_
_entity_poly.entity_id
_entity_poly.type
_entity_poly.pdbx_seq_one_letter_code
_entity_poly.pdbx_strand_id
1 'polypeptide(L)'
;MTKIKTLAAAALIAGTFAAPLTAGAAPVGFNFSAPNGAFVGSGNSNSYVQSNGGVTLTVTGWRLTNAGTFVQASVKQNGAGLGVCDIGSCPLGVGEATDNFGQDDFLLFSFSTPVDPVSVGITGISVPVFGGYFDTDVSYLATNALPPLTTLAALGALTNNNGGNVSGRSVAIDGDVAVNTLLFGTRAGQADDRLRVSSLTGEAKVPEPLTLALFGVGMAGIAAARRRKG
;
A
#
# COMPACT_ATOMS: atom_id res chain seq x y z
N MET A 1 -53.01 -63.45 8.37
CA MET A 1 -52.82 -62.39 9.39
C MET A 1 -51.45 -61.79 9.18
N THR A 2 -51.38 -60.75 8.35
CA THR A 2 -50.13 -60.18 7.84
C THR A 2 -49.83 -58.90 8.60
N LYS A 3 -48.70 -58.87 9.31
CA LYS A 3 -48.18 -57.68 9.99
C LYS A 3 -47.55 -56.75 8.95
N ILE A 4 -48.03 -55.51 8.84
CA ILE A 4 -47.31 -54.43 8.17
C ILE A 4 -47.08 -53.34 9.21
N LYS A 5 -45.83 -53.24 9.66
CA LYS A 5 -45.33 -52.13 10.47
C LYS A 5 -44.98 -51.01 9.50
N THR A 6 -45.75 -49.93 9.49
CA THR A 6 -45.44 -48.73 8.74
C THR A 6 -44.34 -47.96 9.47
N LEU A 7 -43.22 -47.72 8.79
CA LEU A 7 -42.08 -46.94 9.28
C LEU A 7 -41.70 -45.91 8.21
N ALA A 8 -41.28 -44.74 8.69
CA ALA A 8 -40.69 -43.60 7.98
C ALA A 8 -41.70 -42.65 7.30
N ALA A 9 -41.49 -41.32 7.27
CA ALA A 9 -40.24 -40.59 7.39
C ALA A 9 -40.46 -39.19 8.01
N ALA A 10 -39.57 -38.77 8.91
CA ALA A 10 -39.43 -37.37 9.31
C ALA A 10 -38.56 -36.67 8.26
N ALA A 11 -39.17 -35.81 7.44
CA ALA A 11 -38.46 -34.95 6.50
C ALA A 11 -37.87 -33.75 7.27
N LEU A 12 -36.56 -33.79 7.55
CA LEU A 12 -35.84 -32.63 8.06
C LEU A 12 -35.40 -31.76 6.87
N ILE A 13 -36.21 -30.77 6.52
CA ILE A 13 -35.84 -29.72 5.57
C ILE A 13 -34.93 -28.74 6.31
N ALA A 14 -33.61 -28.96 6.23
CA ALA A 14 -32.62 -27.96 6.60
C ALA A 14 -32.04 -27.36 5.32
N GLY A 15 -32.80 -26.44 4.70
CA GLY A 15 -32.32 -25.61 3.62
C GLY A 15 -31.47 -24.48 4.18
N THR A 16 -30.20 -24.73 4.47
CA THR A 16 -29.23 -23.66 4.69
C THR A 16 -28.77 -23.16 3.33
N PHE A 17 -29.29 -21.99 2.93
CA PHE A 17 -28.73 -21.19 1.85
C PHE A 17 -27.29 -20.81 2.23
N ALA A 18 -26.31 -21.55 1.73
CA ALA A 18 -24.92 -21.10 1.77
C ALA A 18 -24.76 -20.06 0.65
N ALA A 19 -24.80 -18.77 1.01
CA ALA A 19 -24.42 -17.71 0.09
C ALA A 19 -22.92 -17.87 -0.26
N PRO A 20 -22.52 -17.81 -1.54
CA PRO A 20 -21.11 -17.82 -1.90
C PRO A 20 -20.47 -16.53 -1.39
N LEU A 21 -19.58 -16.64 -0.40
CA LEU A 21 -18.70 -15.55 0.00
C LEU A 21 -17.55 -15.50 -1.01
N THR A 22 -17.69 -14.64 -2.02
CA THR A 22 -16.59 -14.31 -2.94
C THR A 22 -15.46 -13.65 -2.16
N ALA A 23 -14.20 -14.06 -2.40
CA ALA A 23 -13.02 -13.33 -1.96
C ALA A 23 -13.08 -11.88 -2.50
N GLY A 24 -13.55 -10.96 -1.66
CA GLY A 24 -13.69 -9.56 -2.01
C GLY A 24 -12.36 -8.84 -1.88
N ALA A 25 -12.06 -7.95 -2.83
CA ALA A 25 -11.05 -6.94 -2.61
C ALA A 25 -11.51 -6.05 -1.44
N ALA A 26 -10.67 -5.90 -0.42
CA ALA A 26 -10.98 -5.10 0.75
C ALA A 26 -10.26 -3.75 0.65
N PRO A 27 -10.96 -2.62 0.89
CA PRO A 27 -10.30 -1.33 0.95
C PRO A 27 -9.18 -1.33 2.00
N VAL A 28 -8.01 -0.85 1.61
CA VAL A 28 -6.87 -0.62 2.50
C VAL A 28 -6.43 0.83 2.38
N GLY A 29 -6.12 1.44 3.52
CA GLY A 29 -5.68 2.83 3.59
C GLY A 29 -4.56 3.01 4.59
N PHE A 30 -3.54 3.77 4.21
CA PHE A 30 -2.43 4.15 5.06
C PHE A 30 -2.46 5.67 5.21
N ASN A 31 -2.55 6.14 6.46
CA ASN A 31 -2.47 7.56 6.80
C ASN A 31 -1.13 7.83 7.48
N PHE A 32 -0.34 8.69 6.85
CA PHE A 32 1.00 9.07 7.27
C PHE A 32 1.07 10.45 7.92
N SER A 33 0.00 11.23 7.91
CA SER A 33 -0.08 12.51 8.64
C SER A 33 -0.28 12.30 10.15
N ALA A 34 -0.50 11.05 10.58
CA ALA A 34 -0.54 10.63 11.97
C ALA A 34 0.48 9.50 12.21
N PRO A 35 1.01 9.37 13.45
CA PRO A 35 2.02 8.38 13.80
C PRO A 35 1.40 6.98 13.94
N ASN A 36 0.88 6.43 12.84
CA ASN A 36 0.18 5.14 12.79
C ASN A 36 1.11 3.95 12.48
N GLY A 37 2.39 4.21 12.27
CA GLY A 37 3.43 3.22 12.00
C GLY A 37 4.65 3.43 12.86
N ALA A 38 5.69 2.63 12.62
CA ALA A 38 6.92 2.63 13.37
C ALA A 38 8.13 2.69 12.44
N PHE A 39 9.15 3.44 12.84
CA PHE A 39 10.46 3.36 12.20
C PHE A 39 11.18 2.09 12.63
N VAL A 40 11.95 1.49 11.73
CA VAL A 40 12.91 0.44 12.09
C VAL A 40 14.13 1.14 12.72
N GLY A 41 14.03 1.56 13.99
CA GLY A 41 15.03 2.38 14.69
C GLY A 41 14.42 3.57 15.42
N SER A 42 15.21 4.62 15.69
CA SER A 42 14.78 5.80 16.45
C SER A 42 14.46 7.01 15.55
N GLY A 43 13.21 7.51 15.58
CA GLY A 43 12.80 8.85 15.12
C GLY A 43 12.83 9.16 13.61
N ASN A 44 13.83 8.64 12.90
CA ASN A 44 14.01 8.64 11.46
C ASN A 44 14.84 7.39 11.12
N SER A 45 14.48 6.69 10.05
CA SER A 45 15.17 5.47 9.65
C SER A 45 15.07 5.28 8.15
N ASN A 46 15.87 4.38 7.59
CA ASN A 46 15.73 3.98 6.20
C ASN A 46 14.40 3.27 5.91
N SER A 47 13.65 2.88 6.95
CA SER A 47 12.40 2.16 6.85
C SER A 47 11.34 2.65 7.85
N TYR A 48 10.11 2.80 7.34
CA TYR A 48 8.89 3.06 8.09
C TYR A 48 7.87 1.95 7.79
N VAL A 49 7.29 1.35 8.81
CA VAL A 49 6.39 0.20 8.69
C VAL A 49 5.03 0.53 9.28
N GLN A 50 3.96 0.23 8.55
CA GLN A 50 2.58 0.38 9.00
C GLN A 50 1.76 -0.83 8.55
N SER A 51 0.84 -1.29 9.40
CA SER A 51 -0.07 -2.38 9.05
C SER A 51 -1.51 -1.90 9.09
N ASN A 52 -2.30 -2.23 8.06
CA ASN A 52 -3.74 -2.00 8.04
C ASN A 52 -4.43 -3.03 7.14
N GLY A 53 -5.65 -3.45 7.50
CA GLY A 53 -6.46 -4.36 6.67
C GLY A 53 -5.79 -5.71 6.38
N GLY A 54 -4.91 -6.20 7.28
CA GLY A 54 -4.14 -7.42 7.06
C GLY A 54 -2.93 -7.27 6.11
N VAL A 55 -2.69 -6.07 5.59
CA VAL A 55 -1.50 -5.74 4.78
C VAL A 55 -0.48 -5.02 5.64
N THR A 56 0.76 -5.49 5.59
CA THR A 56 1.92 -4.76 6.11
C THR A 56 2.57 -4.01 4.97
N LEU A 57 2.66 -2.69 5.11
CA LEU A 57 3.35 -1.78 4.23
C LEU A 57 4.71 -1.43 4.84
N THR A 58 5.77 -1.60 4.06
CA THR A 58 7.12 -1.10 4.37
C THR A 58 7.45 0.02 3.41
N VAL A 59 7.84 1.18 3.92
CA VAL A 59 8.23 2.35 3.13
C VAL A 59 9.72 2.59 3.34
N THR A 60 10.48 2.68 2.24
CA THR A 60 11.91 3.02 2.28
C THR A 60 12.22 4.27 1.47
N GLY A 61 13.20 5.04 1.92
CA GLY A 61 13.62 6.29 1.28
C GLY A 61 14.78 6.06 0.33
N TRP A 62 14.73 6.72 -0.82
CA TRP A 62 15.73 6.62 -1.87
C TRP A 62 16.00 7.98 -2.47
N ARG A 63 17.22 8.16 -2.95
CA ARG A 63 17.64 9.37 -3.63
C ARG A 63 18.44 9.05 -4.87
N LEU A 64 18.25 9.85 -5.92
CA LEU A 64 19.10 9.86 -7.09
C LEU A 64 20.26 10.84 -6.88
N THR A 65 21.48 10.34 -6.90
CA THR A 65 22.67 11.20 -6.87
C THR A 65 22.81 11.97 -8.18
N ASN A 66 23.66 13.00 -8.21
CA ASN A 66 24.02 13.71 -9.44
C ASN A 66 24.63 12.79 -10.53
N ALA A 67 25.10 11.60 -10.16
CA ALA A 67 25.59 10.60 -11.10
C ALA A 67 24.46 9.73 -11.69
N GLY A 68 23.20 10.02 -11.36
CA GLY A 68 22.04 9.26 -11.81
C GLY A 68 21.88 7.89 -11.13
N THR A 69 22.50 7.70 -9.96
CA THR A 69 22.47 6.43 -9.22
C THR A 69 21.61 6.52 -7.97
N PHE A 70 20.90 5.45 -7.67
CA PHE A 70 20.10 5.37 -6.44
C PHE A 70 20.99 5.09 -5.23
N VAL A 71 20.77 5.85 -4.17
CA VAL A 71 21.32 5.61 -2.84
C VAL A 71 20.19 5.58 -1.82
N GLN A 72 20.38 4.79 -0.77
CA GLN A 72 19.40 4.72 0.32
C GLN A 72 19.39 6.05 1.08
N ALA A 73 18.19 6.48 1.47
CA ALA A 73 17.95 7.70 2.24
C ALA A 73 17.12 7.37 3.49
N SER A 74 16.97 8.33 4.39
CA SER A 74 16.05 8.20 5.53
C SER A 74 14.64 8.60 5.14
N VAL A 75 13.67 7.88 5.67
CA VAL A 75 12.26 8.25 5.72
C VAL A 75 12.02 8.98 7.04
N LYS A 76 11.27 10.08 6.98
CA LYS A 76 10.78 10.77 8.17
C LYS A 76 9.28 11.02 8.05
N GLN A 77 8.60 10.86 9.17
CA GLN A 77 7.18 11.13 9.33
C GLN A 77 7.04 12.38 10.19
N ASN A 78 6.12 13.24 9.79
CA ASN A 78 5.64 14.33 10.63
C ASN A 78 4.13 14.49 10.44
N GLY A 79 3.52 15.45 11.14
CA GLY A 79 2.07 15.71 11.06
C GLY A 79 1.52 16.02 9.65
N ALA A 80 2.38 16.22 8.65
CA ALA A 80 2.00 16.46 7.26
C ALA A 80 2.16 15.23 6.35
N GLY A 81 2.93 14.21 6.74
CA GLY A 81 3.14 12.99 5.95
C GLY A 81 4.56 12.42 6.06
N LEU A 82 4.89 11.49 5.14
CA LEU A 82 6.25 11.00 4.93
C LEU A 82 7.02 11.89 3.96
N GLY A 83 8.30 12.08 4.23
CA GLY A 83 9.25 12.63 3.27
C GLY A 83 10.61 11.95 3.38
N VAL A 84 11.53 12.39 2.54
CA VAL A 84 12.89 11.85 2.44
C VAL A 84 13.88 12.86 3.01
N CYS A 85 14.97 12.35 3.57
CA CYS A 85 16.08 13.15 4.08
C CYS A 85 17.37 12.33 4.06
N ASP A 86 18.50 13.02 4.22
CA ASP A 86 19.82 12.41 4.25
C ASP A 86 19.93 11.40 5.40
N ILE A 87 20.64 10.29 5.16
CA ILE A 87 20.96 9.35 6.23
C ILE A 87 21.73 10.09 7.33
N GLY A 88 21.19 10.06 8.56
CA GLY A 88 21.80 10.69 9.72
C GLY A 88 21.53 12.19 9.88
N SER A 89 20.79 12.82 8.94
CA SER A 89 20.41 14.24 9.04
C SER A 89 19.02 14.46 8.46
N CYS A 90 18.04 14.67 9.35
CA CYS A 90 16.67 15.04 8.96
C CYS A 90 16.25 16.31 9.69
N PRO A 91 16.78 17.48 9.29
CA PRO A 91 16.41 18.75 9.90
C PRO A 91 14.91 19.01 9.74
N LEU A 92 14.30 19.58 10.78
CA LEU A 92 12.87 19.91 10.77
C LEU A 92 12.57 20.98 9.70
N GLY A 93 11.35 20.94 9.16
CA GLY A 93 10.88 21.95 8.21
C GLY A 93 11.05 21.49 6.77
N VAL A 94 11.84 22.18 5.96
CA VAL A 94 11.91 21.87 4.52
C VAL A 94 12.71 20.59 4.25
N GLY A 95 13.83 20.35 4.96
CA GLY A 95 14.78 19.26 4.69
C GLY A 95 14.33 17.84 5.03
N GLU A 96 13.03 17.62 5.25
CA GLU A 96 12.38 16.32 5.47
C GLU A 96 11.24 16.10 4.45
N ALA A 97 11.33 16.74 3.29
CA ALA A 97 10.39 16.62 2.19
C ALA A 97 10.98 15.74 1.11
N THR A 98 10.12 15.06 0.36
CA THR A 98 10.51 14.50 -0.93
C THR A 98 10.64 15.67 -1.91
N ASP A 99 11.84 15.91 -2.43
CA ASP A 99 12.11 16.99 -3.38
C ASP A 99 12.94 16.52 -4.59
N ASN A 100 12.92 17.31 -5.66
CA ASN A 100 13.84 17.18 -6.79
C ASN A 100 14.83 18.36 -6.85
N PHE A 101 14.98 19.10 -5.74
CA PHE A 101 15.83 20.29 -5.73
C PHE A 101 17.29 19.90 -5.49
N GLY A 102 17.99 19.66 -6.60
CA GLY A 102 19.41 19.28 -6.62
C GLY A 102 19.62 17.77 -6.64
N GLN A 103 18.72 16.97 -6.06
CA GLN A 103 18.68 15.51 -6.14
C GLN A 103 17.21 15.05 -6.17
N ASP A 104 16.90 13.97 -6.89
CA ASP A 104 15.53 13.42 -6.95
C ASP A 104 15.28 12.42 -5.82
N ASP A 105 14.33 12.72 -4.94
CA ASP A 105 13.94 11.87 -3.82
C ASP A 105 12.71 11.00 -4.15
N PHE A 106 12.72 9.75 -3.64
CA PHE A 106 11.66 8.78 -3.83
C PHE A 106 11.36 8.00 -2.54
N LEU A 107 10.09 7.61 -2.40
CA LEU A 107 9.62 6.63 -1.43
C LEU A 107 9.25 5.35 -2.18
N LEU A 108 9.81 4.22 -1.73
CA LEU A 108 9.44 2.89 -2.19
C LEU A 108 8.50 2.25 -1.17
N PHE A 109 7.26 2.05 -1.59
CA PHE A 109 6.20 1.37 -0.86
C PHE A 109 6.20 -0.12 -1.25
N SER A 110 6.40 -1.00 -0.28
CA SER A 110 6.45 -2.46 -0.44
C SER A 110 5.35 -3.11 0.38
N PHE A 111 4.42 -3.78 -0.29
CA PHE A 111 3.26 -4.43 0.33
C PHE A 111 3.54 -5.91 0.59
N SER A 112 3.14 -6.42 1.76
CA SER A 112 3.25 -7.84 2.12
C SER A 112 2.42 -8.77 1.26
N THR A 113 1.39 -8.23 0.61
CA THR A 113 0.50 -8.90 -0.35
C THR A 113 0.18 -7.92 -1.48
N PRO A 114 -0.15 -8.37 -2.70
CA PRO A 114 -0.52 -7.47 -3.78
C PRO A 114 -1.69 -6.54 -3.40
N VAL A 115 -1.53 -5.25 -3.67
CA VAL A 115 -2.53 -4.20 -3.46
C VAL A 115 -2.74 -3.47 -4.78
N ASP A 116 -3.99 -3.23 -5.16
CA ASP A 116 -4.37 -2.36 -6.26
C ASP A 116 -4.39 -0.89 -5.75
N PRO A 117 -3.34 -0.08 -6.00
CA PRO A 117 -3.25 1.26 -5.45
C PRO A 117 -4.18 2.19 -6.23
N VAL A 118 -5.04 2.91 -5.52
CA VAL A 118 -6.02 3.83 -6.13
C VAL A 118 -5.50 5.25 -6.11
N SER A 119 -4.96 5.71 -4.97
CA SER A 119 -4.49 7.09 -4.87
C SER A 119 -3.42 7.31 -3.82
N VAL A 120 -2.54 8.28 -4.09
CA VAL A 120 -1.56 8.82 -3.16
C VAL A 120 -1.97 10.25 -2.80
N GLY A 121 -2.19 10.49 -1.52
CA GLY A 121 -2.37 11.85 -1.01
C GLY A 121 -1.01 12.51 -0.81
N ILE A 122 -0.89 13.77 -1.23
CA ILE A 122 0.29 14.57 -1.02
C ILE A 122 -0.05 15.87 -0.30
N THR A 123 0.88 16.31 0.55
CA THR A 123 0.88 17.62 1.21
C THR A 123 1.98 18.46 0.59
N GLY A 124 1.64 19.61 0.03
CA GLY A 124 2.60 20.57 -0.50
C GLY A 124 3.34 21.32 0.60
N ILE A 125 4.58 21.71 0.32
CA ILE A 125 5.38 22.51 1.26
C ILE A 125 5.27 23.99 0.91
N SER A 126 4.89 24.81 1.89
CA SER A 126 4.90 26.27 1.75
C SER A 126 6.09 26.89 2.45
N VAL A 127 6.76 27.78 1.74
CA VAL A 127 7.81 28.63 2.29
C VAL A 127 7.48 30.08 1.93
N PRO A 128 7.01 30.90 2.89
CA PRO A 128 6.54 32.26 2.61
C PRO A 128 7.56 33.16 1.90
N VAL A 129 8.86 33.00 2.19
CA VAL A 129 9.92 33.78 1.53
C VAL A 129 10.10 33.44 0.04
N PHE A 130 9.61 32.29 -0.41
CA PHE A 130 9.63 31.86 -1.81
C PHE A 130 8.26 32.05 -2.51
N GLY A 131 7.35 32.83 -1.92
CA GLY A 131 6.09 33.19 -2.57
C GLY A 131 4.97 32.14 -2.44
N GLY A 132 5.13 31.13 -1.57
CA GLY A 132 4.05 30.19 -1.23
C GLY A 132 4.48 28.73 -1.33
N TYR A 133 3.60 27.91 -1.90
CA TYR A 133 3.82 26.47 -2.08
C TYR A 133 4.79 26.19 -3.23
N PHE A 134 5.64 25.17 -3.07
CA PHE A 134 6.37 24.58 -4.19
C PHE A 134 5.43 23.81 -5.12
N ASP A 135 5.92 23.46 -6.31
CA ASP A 135 5.17 22.61 -7.21
C ASP A 135 5.09 21.18 -6.64
N THR A 136 4.12 20.43 -7.16
CA THR A 136 3.74 19.10 -6.71
C THR A 136 3.64 18.14 -7.88
N ASP A 137 4.48 18.32 -8.91
CA ASP A 137 4.66 17.35 -9.96
C ASP A 137 5.28 16.07 -9.35
N VAL A 138 4.76 14.92 -9.78
CA VAL A 138 5.19 13.63 -9.28
C VAL A 138 5.52 12.67 -10.41
N SER A 139 6.34 11.68 -10.08
CA SER A 139 6.58 10.51 -10.91
C SER A 139 6.42 9.24 -10.10
N TYR A 140 5.88 8.18 -10.71
CA TYR A 140 5.67 6.91 -10.04
C TYR A 140 5.80 5.69 -10.95
N LEU A 141 6.02 4.54 -10.31
CA LEU A 141 6.07 3.21 -10.93
C LEU A 141 5.39 2.20 -10.00
N ALA A 142 4.24 1.68 -10.42
CA ALA A 142 3.56 0.57 -9.76
C ALA A 142 3.94 -0.75 -10.47
N THR A 143 4.51 -1.71 -9.75
CA THR A 143 4.98 -2.97 -10.35
C THR A 143 5.06 -4.14 -9.37
N ASN A 144 4.97 -5.36 -9.90
CA ASN A 144 5.24 -6.60 -9.18
C ASN A 144 6.70 -7.07 -9.29
N ALA A 145 7.46 -6.49 -10.22
CA ALA A 145 8.85 -6.84 -10.49
C ALA A 145 9.67 -5.56 -10.61
N LEU A 146 9.91 -4.91 -9.48
CA LEU A 146 10.75 -3.71 -9.44
C LEU A 146 12.19 -4.11 -9.84
N PRO A 147 12.77 -3.50 -10.90
CA PRO A 147 14.18 -3.66 -11.20
C PRO A 147 15.03 -3.20 -10.01
N PRO A 148 16.28 -3.69 -9.86
CA PRO A 148 17.19 -3.16 -8.86
C PRO A 148 17.32 -1.64 -8.99
N LEU A 149 17.09 -0.92 -7.89
CA LEU A 149 17.28 0.53 -7.80
C LEU A 149 18.77 0.85 -7.90
N THR A 150 19.23 0.97 -9.15
CA THR A 150 20.63 1.24 -9.52
C THR A 150 20.72 2.60 -10.20
N THR A 151 19.97 2.80 -11.28
CA THR A 151 19.83 4.08 -11.98
C THR A 151 18.37 4.35 -12.33
N LEU A 152 18.04 5.61 -12.59
CA LEU A 152 16.70 5.99 -13.05
C LEU A 152 16.35 5.30 -14.38
N ALA A 153 17.30 5.20 -15.30
CA ALA A 153 17.11 4.53 -16.59
C ALA A 153 16.79 3.03 -16.47
N ALA A 154 17.30 2.36 -15.43
CA ALA A 154 17.02 0.94 -15.18
C ALA A 154 15.56 0.66 -14.78
N LEU A 155 14.83 1.68 -14.33
CA LEU A 155 13.41 1.58 -13.98
C LEU A 155 12.49 1.61 -15.21
N GLY A 156 13.01 2.01 -16.38
CA GLY A 156 12.21 2.22 -17.58
C GLY A 156 11.39 3.51 -17.49
N ALA A 157 10.22 3.51 -18.14
CA ALA A 157 9.34 4.66 -18.16
C ALA A 157 8.59 4.80 -16.83
N LEU A 158 8.71 5.97 -16.20
CA LEU A 158 7.86 6.37 -15.08
C LEU A 158 6.59 7.04 -15.59
N THR A 159 5.50 6.89 -14.85
CA THR A 159 4.29 7.68 -15.08
C THR A 159 4.44 9.02 -14.38
N ASN A 160 4.22 10.11 -15.12
CA ASN A 160 4.27 11.47 -14.58
C ASN A 160 2.85 11.99 -14.34
N ASN A 161 2.66 12.75 -13.27
CA ASN A 161 1.43 13.46 -13.01
C ASN A 161 1.76 14.88 -12.54
N ASN A 162 1.36 15.86 -13.33
CA ASN A 162 1.71 17.25 -13.07
C ASN A 162 0.73 17.90 -12.10
N GLY A 163 1.25 18.70 -11.18
CA GLY A 163 0.54 19.55 -10.27
C GLY A 163 0.83 21.02 -10.47
N GLY A 164 0.45 21.75 -9.43
CA GLY A 164 0.78 23.15 -9.30
C GLY A 164 1.13 23.43 -7.86
N ASN A 165 1.29 24.71 -7.55
CA ASN A 165 1.62 25.22 -6.22
C ASN A 165 0.40 25.12 -5.27
N VAL A 166 0.12 23.92 -4.76
CA VAL A 166 -1.05 23.64 -3.91
C VAL A 166 -0.65 23.15 -2.52
N SER A 167 -1.54 23.35 -1.54
CA SER A 167 -1.33 22.87 -0.17
C SER A 167 -1.37 21.36 -0.03
N GLY A 168 -2.02 20.69 -0.97
CA GLY A 168 -2.11 19.24 -1.05
C GLY A 168 -3.10 18.83 -2.13
N ARG A 169 -2.99 17.59 -2.57
CA ARG A 169 -3.85 17.00 -3.60
C ARG A 169 -3.82 15.48 -3.53
N SER A 170 -4.71 14.84 -4.25
CA SER A 170 -4.65 13.41 -4.52
C SER A 170 -4.04 13.17 -5.90
N VAL A 171 -3.23 12.13 -6.01
CA VAL A 171 -2.66 11.61 -7.26
C VAL A 171 -3.30 10.26 -7.49
N ALA A 172 -4.11 10.14 -8.54
CA ALA A 172 -4.64 8.85 -8.97
C ALA A 172 -3.49 7.96 -9.46
N ILE A 173 -3.50 6.70 -9.05
CA ILE A 173 -2.54 5.71 -9.51
C ILE A 173 -3.25 4.85 -10.54
N ASP A 174 -2.96 5.14 -11.81
CA ASP A 174 -3.54 4.41 -12.92
C ASP A 174 -2.79 3.08 -13.10
N GLY A 175 -3.40 2.00 -12.64
CA GLY A 175 -2.92 0.64 -12.85
C GLY A 175 -3.97 -0.32 -12.34
N ASP A 176 -4.85 -0.80 -13.22
CA ASP A 176 -5.94 -1.75 -12.92
C ASP A 176 -5.46 -3.15 -12.47
N VAL A 177 -4.33 -3.22 -11.77
CA VAL A 177 -3.61 -4.44 -11.42
C VAL A 177 -3.00 -4.28 -10.04
N ALA A 178 -3.29 -5.25 -9.16
CA ALA A 178 -2.64 -5.34 -7.86
C ALA A 178 -1.12 -5.53 -7.99
N VAL A 179 -0.36 -4.70 -7.26
CA VAL A 179 1.10 -4.66 -7.25
C VAL A 179 1.69 -4.92 -5.87
N ASN A 180 2.92 -5.44 -5.83
CA ASN A 180 3.70 -5.56 -4.60
C ASN A 180 4.50 -4.31 -4.26
N THR A 181 4.79 -3.46 -5.25
CA THR A 181 5.60 -2.26 -5.05
C THR A 181 5.05 -1.04 -5.78
N LEU A 182 5.20 0.11 -5.14
CA LEU A 182 4.98 1.43 -5.72
C LEU A 182 6.19 2.30 -5.39
N LEU A 183 6.95 2.72 -6.41
CA LEU A 183 7.93 3.79 -6.27
C LEU A 183 7.21 5.11 -6.56
N PHE A 184 7.35 6.10 -5.68
CA PHE A 184 6.69 7.39 -5.81
C PHE A 184 7.60 8.50 -5.33
N GLY A 185 7.74 9.57 -6.12
CA GLY A 185 8.58 10.71 -5.77
C GLY A 185 8.13 11.97 -6.48
N THR A 186 8.91 13.03 -6.33
CA THR A 186 8.79 14.22 -7.19
C THR A 186 9.09 13.85 -8.64
N ARG A 187 8.77 14.74 -9.57
CA ARG A 187 8.97 14.45 -10.98
C ARG A 187 10.47 14.46 -11.32
N ALA A 188 10.94 13.30 -11.78
CA ALA A 188 12.34 13.12 -12.14
C ALA A 188 12.73 14.03 -13.32
N GLY A 189 13.90 14.66 -13.22
CA GLY A 189 14.44 15.53 -14.28
C GLY A 189 13.89 16.97 -14.29
N GLN A 190 13.24 17.40 -13.20
CA GLN A 190 12.88 18.80 -12.91
C GLN A 190 13.49 19.23 -11.56
N ALA A 191 13.28 20.48 -11.12
CA ALA A 191 14.00 21.02 -9.96
C ALA A 191 13.24 22.13 -9.22
N ASP A 192 11.96 21.91 -8.95
CA ASP A 192 11.02 22.88 -8.38
C ASP A 192 9.91 22.26 -7.52
N ASP A 193 9.92 20.94 -7.35
CA ASP A 193 8.90 20.19 -6.63
C ASP A 193 9.32 19.91 -5.19
N ARG A 194 8.36 20.04 -4.27
CA ARG A 194 8.58 19.68 -2.88
C ARG A 194 7.28 19.30 -2.18
N LEU A 195 7.24 18.06 -1.68
CA LEU A 195 6.03 17.49 -1.11
C LEU A 195 6.31 16.49 0.01
N ARG A 196 5.24 16.09 0.69
CA ARG A 196 5.19 14.90 1.54
C ARG A 196 4.06 14.00 1.09
N VAL A 197 4.24 12.69 1.26
CA VAL A 197 3.17 11.72 1.04
C VAL A 197 2.34 11.60 2.31
N SER A 198 1.10 12.09 2.28
CA SER A 198 0.20 12.13 3.43
C SER A 198 -0.60 10.84 3.60
N SER A 199 -0.91 10.15 2.50
CA SER A 199 -1.70 8.92 2.52
C SER A 199 -1.51 8.07 1.28
N LEU A 200 -1.89 6.80 1.39
CA LEU A 200 -1.97 5.84 0.29
C LEU A 200 -3.24 5.01 0.46
N THR A 201 -4.07 4.93 -0.57
CA THR A 201 -5.31 4.14 -0.57
C THR A 201 -5.28 3.13 -1.70
N GLY A 202 -5.88 1.96 -1.49
CA GLY A 202 -6.02 0.94 -2.50
C GLY A 202 -6.96 -0.18 -2.08
N GLU A 203 -6.93 -1.27 -2.82
CA GLU A 203 -7.69 -2.48 -2.52
C GLU A 203 -6.74 -3.69 -2.39
N ALA A 204 -6.83 -4.39 -1.26
CA ALA A 204 -6.04 -5.59 -1.02
C ALA A 204 -6.84 -6.83 -1.38
N LYS A 205 -6.21 -7.79 -2.07
CA LYS A 205 -6.79 -9.14 -2.22
C LYS A 205 -6.62 -9.89 -0.91
N VAL A 206 -7.70 -10.04 -0.16
CA VAL A 206 -7.70 -10.78 1.10
C VAL A 206 -7.80 -12.29 0.81
N PRO A 207 -6.85 -13.13 1.25
CA PRO A 207 -6.99 -14.58 1.16
C PRO A 207 -8.23 -15.03 1.93
N GLU A 208 -9.04 -15.90 1.34
CA GLU A 208 -10.27 -16.40 1.96
C GLU A 208 -9.99 -16.91 3.38
N PRO A 209 -10.77 -16.50 4.40
CA PRO A 209 -10.52 -16.95 5.75
C PRO A 209 -10.67 -18.47 5.85
N LEU A 210 -9.75 -19.12 6.58
CA LEU A 210 -9.69 -20.56 6.87
C LEU A 210 -11.03 -21.18 7.34
N THR A 211 -12.01 -20.36 7.70
CA THR A 211 -13.41 -20.71 7.94
C THR A 211 -14.01 -21.57 6.82
N LEU A 212 -13.65 -21.34 5.55
CA LEU A 212 -14.10 -22.17 4.42
C LEU A 212 -13.51 -23.59 4.45
N ALA A 213 -12.23 -23.72 4.82
CA ALA A 213 -11.60 -25.03 5.01
C ALA A 213 -12.24 -25.78 6.19
N LEU A 214 -12.54 -25.08 7.30
CA LEU A 214 -13.20 -25.67 8.46
C LEU A 214 -14.65 -26.09 8.17
N PHE A 215 -15.38 -25.30 7.35
CA PHE A 215 -16.71 -25.67 6.86
C PHE A 215 -16.67 -26.93 5.99
N GLY A 216 -15.66 -27.06 5.12
CA GLY A 216 -15.42 -28.24 4.30
C GLY A 216 -15.15 -29.49 5.13
N VAL A 217 -14.28 -29.39 6.14
CA VAL A 217 -13.97 -30.50 7.05
C VAL A 217 -15.18 -30.87 7.92
N GLY A 218 -15.94 -29.88 8.41
CA GLY A 218 -17.16 -30.11 9.17
C GLY A 218 -18.24 -30.86 8.37
N MET A 219 -18.44 -30.47 7.11
CA MET A 219 -19.37 -31.15 6.19
C MET A 219 -18.91 -32.57 5.83
N ALA A 220 -17.62 -32.77 5.61
CA ALA A 220 -17.05 -34.10 5.38
C ALA A 220 -17.21 -35.02 6.61
N GLY A 221 -17.03 -34.48 7.81
CA GLY A 221 -17.27 -35.17 9.08
C GLY A 221 -18.72 -35.62 9.25
N ILE A 222 -19.69 -34.75 8.91
CA ILE A 222 -21.13 -35.08 8.96
C ILE A 222 -21.50 -36.15 7.92
N ALA A 223 -20.95 -36.08 6.71
CA ALA A 223 -21.17 -37.07 5.66
C ALA A 223 -20.59 -38.46 6.04
N ALA A 224 -19.39 -38.49 6.63
CA ALA A 224 -18.77 -39.71 7.12
C ALA A 224 -19.52 -40.32 8.32
N ALA A 225 -20.03 -39.49 9.23
CA ALA A 225 -20.84 -39.94 10.36
C ALA A 225 -22.18 -40.54 9.93
N ARG A 226 -22.80 -40.03 8.85
CA ARG A 226 -24.03 -40.60 8.26
C ARG A 226 -23.80 -41.97 7.61
N ARG A 227 -22.65 -42.19 6.95
CA ARG A 227 -22.32 -43.49 6.32
C ARG A 227 -22.05 -44.62 7.31
N ARG A 228 -21.63 -44.32 8.55
CA ARG A 228 -21.38 -45.33 9.59
C ARG A 228 -22.62 -45.85 10.30
N LYS A 229 -23.78 -45.23 10.09
CA LYS A 229 -25.06 -45.62 10.72
C LYS A 229 -26.07 -46.23 9.72
N GLY A 230 -25.66 -46.50 8.48
CA GLY A 230 -26.44 -47.23 7.47
C GLY A 230 -26.05 -48.70 7.45
#